data_AF-A0A1J5QZR3-F1
#
_entry.id   AF-A0A1J5QZR3-F1
#
_cell.length_a   1.000
_cell.length_b   1.000
_cell.length_c   1.000
_cell.angle_alpha   90.00
_cell.angle_beta   90.00
_cell.angle_gamma   90.00
#
_symmetry.space_group_name_H-M   'P 1'
#
loop_
_entity.id
_entity.type
_entity.pdbx_description
1 polymer ?
#
loop_
_entity_poly.entity_id
_entity_poly.type
_entity_poly.pdbx_seq_one_letter_code
_entity_poly.pdbx_strand_id
1 'polypeptide(L)'
;MIERKSIQNIFSPRRLWVRVPSVILILVWLLHPPAFGAENNVFRTGLFNVKSGTVAVTPDGRALVFTTSHMPDGFRHLDLQTGQIRIINQNSRRFWHNPRWSHDGRQLVVVSAGIDPRGLYQLNDTQIAVINPQTWESRNLTHGHGVRSFPFFSNDGQKVYYFHAQLRERGRTPANKFDLYAIDLKTGNQERLTDEEFYMAMPGDVNRQGDVIFSAYVPSKHIPASNKKDSWGLDSHDLALKFNPITRGISQFSILSDGRAEYQFYGFRLDAAGNMYSRAPIANKSPFIYAIWKMNSLGGNIKQLNRININYNFDVAWHTGDVLMMDRTSEGELIFRKLFH
;
A
#
# COMPACT_ATOMS: atom_id res chain seq x y z
N MET A 1 85.13 -39.62 -32.60
CA MET A 1 85.94 -39.26 -31.42
C MET A 1 86.28 -37.79 -31.57
N ILE A 2 86.22 -37.02 -30.48
CA ILE A 2 86.66 -35.61 -30.34
C ILE A 2 85.55 -34.54 -30.50
N GLU A 3 85.29 -33.93 -29.33
CA GLU A 3 84.84 -32.56 -29.01
C GLU A 3 83.46 -32.04 -29.44
N ARG A 4 82.55 -32.00 -28.45
CA ARG A 4 81.59 -30.89 -28.30
C ARG A 4 82.24 -29.78 -27.48
N LYS A 5 82.56 -28.66 -28.13
CA LYS A 5 82.90 -27.39 -27.48
C LYS A 5 81.64 -26.66 -27.01
N SER A 6 81.73 -26.15 -25.79
CA SER A 6 80.86 -25.16 -25.17
C SER A 6 81.02 -23.79 -25.83
N ILE A 7 79.91 -23.08 -26.08
CA ILE A 7 79.87 -21.61 -26.05
C ILE A 7 78.56 -21.18 -25.40
N GLN A 8 78.70 -20.45 -24.28
CA GLN A 8 77.70 -19.59 -23.68
C GLN A 8 77.51 -18.34 -24.55
N ASN A 9 76.28 -17.89 -24.78
CA ASN A 9 75.80 -16.57 -24.32
C ASN A 9 74.53 -16.07 -25.02
N ILE A 10 73.61 -15.60 -24.16
CA ILE A 10 72.85 -14.35 -24.27
C ILE A 10 71.91 -14.22 -25.48
N PHE A 11 70.60 -14.29 -25.23
CA PHE A 11 69.63 -13.22 -25.50
C PHE A 11 68.26 -13.58 -24.88
N SER A 12 67.85 -12.82 -23.86
CA SER A 12 66.43 -12.63 -23.50
C SER A 12 65.73 -11.79 -24.61
N PRO A 13 64.40 -11.60 -24.67
CA PRO A 13 63.35 -11.90 -23.68
C PRO A 13 62.07 -12.52 -24.30
N ARG A 14 61.18 -13.08 -23.47
CA ARG A 14 59.72 -12.83 -23.52
C ARG A 14 59.00 -13.62 -22.43
N ARG A 15 58.23 -12.86 -21.63
CA ARG A 15 57.26 -13.32 -20.65
C ARG A 15 56.32 -14.35 -21.29
N LEU A 16 56.23 -15.55 -20.70
CA LEU A 16 55.05 -16.40 -20.82
C LEU A 16 54.38 -16.50 -19.46
N TRP A 17 53.18 -15.94 -19.37
CA TRP A 17 52.26 -16.14 -18.27
C TRP A 17 51.68 -17.56 -18.38
N VAL A 18 51.86 -18.38 -17.35
CA VAL A 18 51.14 -19.65 -17.18
C VAL A 18 49.82 -19.33 -16.48
N ARG A 19 48.71 -19.71 -17.12
CA ARG A 19 47.37 -19.72 -16.52
C ARG A 19 47.07 -21.09 -15.89
N VAL A 20 46.07 -21.07 -15.00
CA VAL A 20 45.07 -22.12 -14.69
C VAL A 20 45.35 -22.91 -13.39
N PRO A 21 44.33 -23.30 -12.56
CA PRO A 21 42.92 -22.89 -12.50
C PRO A 21 42.42 -22.45 -11.11
N SER A 22 41.38 -21.61 -11.19
CA SER A 22 40.29 -21.42 -10.26
C SER A 22 39.61 -22.75 -9.83
N VAL A 23 39.80 -23.21 -8.61
CA VAL A 23 38.93 -24.24 -7.98
C VAL A 23 38.54 -23.91 -6.53
N ILE A 24 39.19 -22.94 -5.88
CA ILE A 24 38.81 -22.51 -4.52
C ILE A 24 37.93 -21.25 -4.61
N LEU A 25 36.70 -21.37 -5.11
CA LEU A 25 35.69 -20.30 -5.01
C LEU A 25 34.23 -20.80 -5.00
N ILE A 26 33.98 -22.12 -5.08
CA ILE A 26 32.61 -22.67 -5.14
C ILE A 26 32.17 -23.34 -3.82
N LEU A 27 33.06 -23.57 -2.85
CA LEU A 27 32.70 -24.27 -1.60
C LEU A 27 32.34 -23.37 -0.41
N VAL A 28 32.44 -22.04 -0.52
CA VAL A 28 32.00 -21.10 0.54
C VAL A 28 30.52 -20.70 0.39
N TRP A 29 29.88 -21.04 -0.75
CA TRP A 29 28.48 -20.68 -1.02
C TRP A 29 27.43 -21.60 -0.37
N LEU A 30 27.83 -22.70 0.28
CA LEU A 30 26.90 -23.69 0.83
C LEU A 30 26.75 -23.69 2.36
N LEU A 31 27.52 -22.86 3.08
CA LEU A 31 27.44 -22.78 4.56
C LEU A 31 26.97 -21.43 5.09
N HIS A 32 26.91 -20.41 4.24
CA HIS A 32 26.28 -19.12 4.53
C HIS A 32 25.57 -18.68 3.24
N PRO A 33 24.26 -18.92 3.04
CA PRO A 33 23.55 -18.15 2.03
C PRO A 33 23.88 -16.67 2.33
N PRO A 34 24.30 -15.85 1.35
CA PRO A 34 24.36 -14.42 1.59
C PRO A 34 22.97 -14.07 2.09
N ALA A 35 22.91 -13.49 3.29
CA ALA A 35 21.71 -12.82 3.70
C ALA A 35 21.47 -11.78 2.59
N PHE A 36 20.58 -12.09 1.65
CA PHE A 36 19.83 -11.10 0.88
C PHE A 36 18.86 -10.40 1.86
N GLY A 37 19.42 -9.98 3.00
CA GLY A 37 18.80 -9.15 4.00
C GLY A 37 19.17 -7.74 3.63
N ALA A 38 18.14 -6.94 3.40
CA ALA A 38 18.13 -5.50 3.24
C ALA A 38 19.49 -4.81 3.48
N GLU A 39 20.08 -4.23 2.43
CA GLU A 39 20.93 -3.06 2.66
C GLU A 39 20.06 -2.04 3.41
N ASN A 40 20.34 -1.83 4.70
CA ASN A 40 19.81 -0.77 5.55
C ASN A 40 18.36 -0.33 5.23
N ASN A 41 17.37 -1.16 5.57
CA ASN A 41 15.93 -0.85 5.47
C ASN A 41 15.33 -0.76 4.07
N VAL A 42 16.05 -1.26 3.06
CA VAL A 42 15.55 -1.39 1.69
C VAL A 42 15.32 -2.85 1.36
N PHE A 43 14.09 -3.20 1.00
CA PHE A 43 13.69 -4.54 0.57
C PHE A 43 13.48 -4.54 -0.93
N ARG A 44 14.38 -5.21 -1.65
CA ARG A 44 14.37 -5.34 -3.11
C ARG A 44 13.35 -6.37 -3.56
N THR A 45 12.75 -6.14 -4.73
CA THR A 45 11.69 -7.02 -5.25
C THR A 45 12.06 -7.73 -6.55
N GLY A 46 13.06 -7.23 -7.28
CA GLY A 46 13.38 -7.66 -8.63
C GLY A 46 12.31 -7.32 -9.67
N LEU A 47 11.27 -6.55 -9.31
CA LEU A 47 10.21 -6.14 -10.22
C LEU A 47 10.54 -4.78 -10.81
N PHE A 48 10.47 -4.66 -12.13
CA PHE A 48 10.73 -3.43 -12.85
C PHE A 48 9.47 -2.92 -13.54
N ASN A 49 9.45 -1.65 -13.94
CA ASN A 49 8.32 -1.01 -14.64
C ASN A 49 7.00 -0.93 -13.86
N VAL A 50 7.05 -1.05 -12.52
CA VAL A 50 5.86 -0.91 -11.66
C VAL A 50 5.45 0.55 -11.55
N LYS A 51 4.31 0.90 -12.15
CA LYS A 51 3.79 2.29 -12.19
C LYS A 51 3.03 2.68 -10.94
N SER A 52 2.24 1.77 -10.38
CA SER A 52 1.51 1.96 -9.13
C SER A 52 1.28 0.63 -8.43
N GLY A 53 0.77 0.67 -7.20
CA GLY A 53 0.42 -0.52 -6.45
C GLY A 53 -0.16 -0.21 -5.08
N THR A 54 -0.53 -1.27 -4.36
CA THR A 54 -0.99 -1.18 -2.96
C THR A 54 -0.13 -2.07 -2.10
N VAL A 55 0.02 -1.70 -0.82
CA VAL A 55 0.80 -2.45 0.17
C VAL A 55 0.01 -2.53 1.47
N ALA A 56 0.14 -3.66 2.17
CA ALA A 56 -0.27 -3.80 3.56
C ALA A 56 0.79 -4.56 4.36
N VAL A 57 1.26 -3.95 5.43
CA VAL A 57 2.29 -4.51 6.31
C VAL A 57 1.61 -5.34 7.39
N THR A 58 2.17 -6.52 7.67
CA THR A 58 1.71 -7.34 8.80
C THR A 58 1.79 -6.55 10.11
N PRO A 59 0.88 -6.78 11.08
CA PRO A 59 0.87 -6.01 12.32
C PRO A 59 2.20 -6.03 13.08
N ASP A 60 2.97 -7.11 13.00
CA ASP A 60 4.29 -7.25 13.64
C ASP A 60 5.46 -6.67 12.83
N GLY A 61 5.20 -6.16 11.61
CA GLY A 61 6.21 -5.55 10.75
C GLY A 61 7.21 -6.52 10.12
N ARG A 62 6.94 -7.84 10.14
CA ARG A 62 7.88 -8.87 9.64
C ARG A 62 7.66 -9.29 8.20
N ALA A 63 6.47 -9.02 7.67
CA ALA A 63 6.13 -9.26 6.28
C ALA A 63 5.21 -8.16 5.74
N LEU A 64 5.03 -8.13 4.43
CA LEU A 64 4.00 -7.33 3.78
C LEU A 64 3.36 -8.10 2.64
N VAL A 65 2.15 -7.68 2.27
CA VAL A 65 1.51 -8.06 1.02
C VAL A 65 1.38 -6.86 0.11
N PHE A 66 1.51 -7.07 -1.18
CA PHE A 66 1.41 -5.98 -2.14
C PHE A 66 0.88 -6.43 -3.50
N THR A 67 0.43 -5.43 -4.26
CA THR A 67 0.06 -5.57 -5.67
C THR A 67 0.81 -4.56 -6.50
N THR A 68 0.97 -4.85 -7.78
CA THR A 68 1.38 -3.87 -8.79
C THR A 68 0.15 -3.50 -9.63
N SER A 69 0.29 -2.47 -10.46
CA SER A 69 -0.72 -2.11 -11.47
C SER A 69 -0.87 -3.15 -12.59
N HIS A 70 0.01 -4.14 -12.64
CA HIS A 70 0.01 -5.18 -13.65
C HIS A 70 -0.69 -6.40 -13.06
N MET A 71 -1.98 -6.57 -13.36
CA MET A 71 -2.78 -7.70 -12.86
C MET A 71 -2.10 -9.09 -13.01
N PRO A 72 -1.38 -9.39 -14.12
CA PRO A 72 -0.64 -10.65 -14.25
C PRO A 72 0.46 -10.87 -13.21
N ASP A 73 0.98 -9.81 -12.58
CA ASP A 73 1.98 -9.94 -11.51
C ASP A 73 1.37 -10.55 -10.24
N GLY A 74 0.05 -10.51 -10.09
CA GLY A 74 -0.68 -11.12 -8.99
C GLY A 74 -0.54 -10.41 -7.63
N PHE A 75 -1.20 -11.00 -6.63
CA PHE A 75 -1.07 -10.59 -5.24
C PHE A 75 0.20 -11.23 -4.66
N ARG A 76 1.03 -10.48 -3.93
CA ARG A 76 2.35 -10.95 -3.51
C ARG A 76 2.54 -10.84 -2.02
N HIS A 77 3.24 -11.78 -1.43
CA HIS A 77 3.72 -11.73 -0.05
C HIS A 77 5.24 -11.65 -0.04
N LEU A 78 5.78 -10.67 0.66
CA LEU A 78 7.21 -10.47 0.90
C LEU A 78 7.51 -10.71 2.38
N ASP A 79 8.34 -11.71 2.66
CA ASP A 79 8.97 -11.89 3.96
C ASP A 79 10.14 -10.92 4.09
N LEU A 80 10.10 -10.04 5.10
CA LEU A 80 11.12 -8.98 5.27
C LEU A 80 12.38 -9.50 5.97
N GLN A 81 12.32 -10.65 6.64
CA GLN A 81 13.50 -11.28 7.24
C GLN A 81 14.32 -12.02 6.19
N THR A 82 13.67 -12.75 5.29
CA THR A 82 14.36 -13.58 4.29
C THR A 82 14.44 -12.93 2.91
N GLY A 83 13.71 -11.83 2.67
CA GLY A 83 13.57 -11.21 1.35
C GLY A 83 12.80 -12.06 0.33
N GLN A 84 12.12 -13.14 0.77
CA GLN A 84 11.46 -14.06 -0.16
C GLN A 84 10.11 -13.49 -0.60
N ILE A 85 9.88 -13.49 -1.91
CA ILE A 85 8.61 -13.10 -2.52
C ILE A 85 7.86 -14.34 -3.01
N ARG A 86 6.59 -14.44 -2.65
CA ARG A 86 5.68 -15.49 -3.10
C ARG A 86 4.49 -14.84 -3.81
N ILE A 87 4.13 -15.35 -4.99
CA ILE A 87 2.90 -14.97 -5.69
C ILE A 87 1.76 -15.80 -5.09
N ILE A 88 0.68 -15.12 -4.76
CA ILE A 88 -0.54 -15.67 -4.18
C ILE A 88 -1.64 -15.53 -5.23
N ASN A 89 -2.49 -16.56 -5.30
CA ASN A 89 -3.70 -16.54 -6.12
C ASN A 89 -3.47 -16.36 -7.64
N GLN A 90 -2.39 -16.95 -8.16
CA GLN A 90 -1.92 -16.76 -9.54
C GLN A 90 -2.92 -17.23 -10.62
N ASN A 91 -3.85 -18.13 -10.31
CA ASN A 91 -4.77 -18.76 -11.26
C ASN A 91 -6.25 -18.38 -11.05
N SER A 92 -6.52 -17.34 -10.27
CA SER A 92 -7.88 -16.88 -10.02
C SER A 92 -8.37 -15.98 -11.16
N ARG A 93 -9.63 -16.14 -11.57
CA ARG A 93 -10.33 -15.17 -12.44
C ARG A 93 -10.71 -13.87 -11.72
N ARG A 94 -10.19 -13.68 -10.51
CA ARG A 94 -10.38 -12.52 -9.66
C ARG A 94 -9.05 -11.93 -9.23
N PHE A 95 -8.96 -10.61 -9.31
CA PHE A 95 -7.84 -9.81 -8.83
C PHE A 95 -8.12 -9.32 -7.40
N TRP A 96 -7.12 -9.42 -6.52
CA TRP A 96 -7.18 -8.88 -5.16
C TRP A 96 -6.38 -7.60 -5.07
N HIS A 97 -6.88 -6.58 -4.37
CA HIS A 97 -6.22 -5.29 -4.17
C HIS A 97 -6.76 -4.57 -2.94
N ASN A 98 -6.14 -3.44 -2.59
CA ASN A 98 -6.42 -2.68 -1.36
C ASN A 98 -6.41 -3.56 -0.09
N PRO A 99 -5.32 -4.32 0.15
CA PRO A 99 -5.23 -5.17 1.32
C PRO A 99 -5.20 -4.36 2.63
N ARG A 100 -5.78 -4.92 3.70
CA ARG A 100 -5.63 -4.45 5.08
C ARG A 100 -5.64 -5.63 6.04
N TRP A 101 -4.69 -5.66 6.97
CA TRP A 101 -4.62 -6.69 8.00
C TRP A 101 -5.56 -6.39 9.17
N SER A 102 -6.10 -7.44 9.79
CA SER A 102 -6.64 -7.31 11.14
C SER A 102 -5.49 -7.02 12.12
N HIS A 103 -5.77 -6.32 13.20
CA HIS A 103 -4.74 -5.96 14.19
C HIS A 103 -4.04 -7.18 14.81
N ASP A 104 -4.74 -8.31 14.95
CA ASP A 104 -4.18 -9.56 15.45
C ASP A 104 -3.39 -10.36 14.39
N GLY A 105 -3.36 -9.91 13.13
CA GLY A 105 -2.67 -10.55 12.01
C GLY A 105 -3.29 -11.85 11.52
N ARG A 106 -4.46 -12.25 12.06
CA ARG A 106 -5.10 -13.53 11.71
C ARG A 106 -5.94 -13.47 10.45
N GLN A 107 -6.28 -12.27 9.99
CA GLN A 107 -7.11 -12.06 8.82
C GLN A 107 -6.56 -10.94 7.95
N LEU A 108 -6.80 -11.07 6.65
CA LEU A 108 -6.53 -10.03 5.68
C LEU A 108 -7.82 -9.75 4.92
N VAL A 109 -8.20 -8.48 4.80
CA VAL A 109 -9.33 -8.06 3.97
C VAL A 109 -8.82 -7.42 2.68
N VAL A 110 -9.49 -7.71 1.57
CA VAL A 110 -9.17 -7.19 0.23
C VAL A 110 -10.44 -6.81 -0.51
N VAL A 111 -10.28 -6.00 -1.55
CA VAL A 111 -11.25 -5.94 -2.64
C VAL A 111 -10.94 -7.06 -3.63
N SER A 112 -11.93 -7.90 -3.93
CA SER A 112 -11.88 -8.96 -4.94
C SER A 112 -12.73 -8.57 -6.15
N ALA A 113 -12.09 -8.38 -7.30
CA ALA A 113 -12.75 -7.98 -8.53
C ALA A 113 -12.63 -9.07 -9.61
N GLY A 114 -13.71 -9.33 -10.34
CA GLY A 114 -13.64 -10.18 -11.53
C GLY A 114 -12.70 -9.60 -12.60
N ILE A 115 -12.05 -10.48 -13.34
CA ILE A 115 -11.26 -10.15 -14.52
C ILE A 115 -12.01 -10.69 -15.74
N ASP A 116 -12.23 -9.87 -16.76
CA ASP A 116 -12.88 -10.32 -18.00
C ASP A 116 -11.91 -11.16 -18.86
N PRO A 117 -12.38 -11.84 -19.93
CA PRO A 117 -11.51 -12.65 -20.79
C PRO A 117 -10.40 -11.86 -21.52
N ARG A 118 -10.49 -10.53 -21.56
CA ARG A 118 -9.46 -9.63 -22.13
C ARG A 118 -8.44 -9.21 -21.08
N GLY A 119 -8.56 -9.70 -19.84
CA GLY A 119 -7.69 -9.32 -18.75
C GLY A 119 -8.05 -7.96 -18.15
N LEU A 120 -9.27 -7.45 -18.35
CA LEU A 120 -9.69 -6.15 -17.83
C LEU A 120 -10.44 -6.28 -16.51
N TYR A 121 -10.24 -5.28 -15.66
CA TYR A 121 -10.84 -5.17 -14.34
C TYR A 121 -12.35 -4.90 -14.42
N GLN A 122 -13.17 -5.77 -13.82
CA GLN A 122 -14.63 -5.62 -13.79
C GLN A 122 -15.08 -4.83 -12.57
N LEU A 123 -15.20 -3.52 -12.72
CA LEU A 123 -15.55 -2.61 -11.62
C LEU A 123 -16.91 -2.92 -10.97
N ASN A 124 -17.90 -3.38 -11.74
CA ASN A 124 -19.24 -3.74 -11.23
C ASN A 124 -19.28 -5.04 -10.42
N ASP A 125 -18.19 -5.83 -10.47
CA ASP A 125 -18.06 -7.11 -9.78
C ASP A 125 -17.02 -7.00 -8.67
N THR A 126 -16.96 -5.85 -8.01
CA THR A 126 -16.08 -5.67 -6.85
C THR A 126 -16.78 -6.14 -5.58
N GLN A 127 -16.13 -7.07 -4.89
CA GLN A 127 -16.58 -7.62 -3.61
C GLN A 127 -15.54 -7.35 -2.54
N ILE A 128 -15.97 -7.29 -1.29
CA ILE A 128 -15.06 -7.36 -0.15
C ILE A 128 -14.87 -8.83 0.18
N ALA A 129 -13.62 -9.28 0.32
CA ALA A 129 -13.28 -10.65 0.67
C ALA A 129 -12.33 -10.67 1.86
N VAL A 130 -12.46 -11.70 2.70
CA VAL A 130 -11.52 -12.00 3.78
C VAL A 130 -10.68 -13.20 3.39
N ILE A 131 -9.41 -13.14 3.72
CA ILE A 131 -8.37 -14.13 3.43
C ILE A 131 -7.82 -14.65 4.75
N ASN A 132 -7.65 -15.97 4.85
CA ASN A 132 -6.85 -16.60 5.89
C ASN A 132 -5.36 -16.54 5.47
N PRO A 133 -4.50 -15.77 6.15
CA PRO A 133 -3.11 -15.60 5.74
C PRO A 133 -2.24 -16.86 5.87
N GLN A 134 -2.68 -17.86 6.66
CA GLN A 134 -1.96 -19.12 6.81
C GLN A 134 -2.17 -20.04 5.60
N THR A 135 -3.38 -20.08 5.05
CA THR A 135 -3.75 -20.95 3.92
C THR A 135 -3.86 -20.21 2.59
N TRP A 136 -3.94 -18.87 2.62
CA TRP A 136 -4.29 -18.00 1.51
C TRP A 136 -5.67 -18.28 0.88
N GLU A 137 -6.52 -19.03 1.57
CA GLU A 137 -7.90 -19.24 1.16
C GLU A 137 -8.72 -17.97 1.42
N SER A 138 -9.68 -17.70 0.53
CA SER A 138 -10.52 -16.50 0.60
C SER A 138 -11.99 -16.85 0.60
N ARG A 139 -12.81 -16.01 1.25
CA ARG A 139 -14.27 -16.00 1.06
C ARG A 139 -14.77 -14.57 0.85
N ASN A 140 -15.73 -14.40 -0.05
CA ASN A 140 -16.41 -13.13 -0.22
C ASN A 140 -17.31 -12.85 0.98
N LEU A 141 -17.25 -11.62 1.48
CA LEU A 141 -18.12 -11.06 2.51
C LEU A 141 -19.36 -10.42 1.90
N THR A 142 -19.19 -9.81 0.73
CA THR A 142 -20.27 -9.11 0.01
C THR A 142 -20.60 -9.81 -1.31
N HIS A 143 -21.80 -9.53 -1.82
CA HIS A 143 -22.29 -10.05 -3.09
C HIS A 143 -23.12 -8.98 -3.80
N GLY A 144 -23.28 -9.12 -5.12
CA GLY A 144 -24.12 -8.25 -5.94
C GLY A 144 -23.36 -7.13 -6.66
N HIS A 145 -24.11 -6.34 -7.43
CA HIS A 145 -23.58 -5.24 -8.24
C HIS A 145 -23.13 -4.04 -7.42
N GLY A 146 -22.46 -3.10 -8.07
CA GLY A 146 -21.93 -1.88 -7.46
C GLY A 146 -20.42 -1.92 -7.25
N VAL A 147 -19.88 -0.79 -6.80
CA VAL A 147 -18.44 -0.61 -6.59
C VAL A 147 -18.12 -0.65 -5.11
N ARG A 148 -17.37 -1.65 -4.66
CA ARG A 148 -16.93 -1.79 -3.27
C ARG A 148 -15.43 -1.54 -3.19
N SER A 149 -15.01 -0.68 -2.27
CA SER A 149 -13.61 -0.27 -2.17
C SER A 149 -13.16 -0.03 -0.73
N PHE A 150 -11.83 0.00 -0.58
CA PHE A 150 -11.13 0.44 0.63
C PHE A 150 -11.61 -0.23 1.93
N PRO A 151 -11.62 -1.57 2.02
CA PRO A 151 -12.02 -2.24 3.24
C PRO A 151 -10.97 -2.09 4.34
N PHE A 152 -11.41 -2.08 5.60
CA PHE A 152 -10.53 -2.14 6.79
C PHE A 152 -11.29 -2.69 7.99
N PHE A 153 -10.57 -3.22 8.97
CA PHE A 153 -11.18 -3.80 10.16
C PHE A 153 -11.56 -2.74 11.19
N SER A 154 -12.57 -3.06 11.98
CA SER A 154 -12.79 -2.46 13.30
C SER A 154 -11.68 -2.86 14.28
N ASN A 155 -11.49 -2.08 15.35
CA ASN A 155 -10.41 -2.32 16.32
C ASN A 155 -10.44 -3.70 16.97
N ASP A 156 -11.64 -4.25 17.19
CA ASP A 156 -11.86 -5.58 17.78
C ASP A 156 -11.80 -6.72 16.74
N GLY A 157 -11.65 -6.39 15.45
CA GLY A 157 -11.63 -7.34 14.36
C GLY A 157 -12.97 -8.03 14.08
N GLN A 158 -14.08 -7.59 14.67
CA GLN A 158 -15.39 -8.26 14.51
C GLN A 158 -16.16 -7.75 13.28
N LYS A 159 -15.89 -6.52 12.87
CA LYS A 159 -16.50 -5.89 11.69
C LYS A 159 -15.44 -5.49 10.67
N VAL A 160 -15.86 -5.49 9.40
CA VAL A 160 -15.14 -4.83 8.31
C VAL A 160 -15.93 -3.63 7.84
N TYR A 161 -15.30 -2.47 7.83
CA TYR A 161 -15.79 -1.26 7.17
C TYR A 161 -15.35 -1.26 5.71
N TYR A 162 -16.16 -0.70 4.82
CA TYR A 162 -15.84 -0.51 3.40
C TYR A 162 -16.70 0.60 2.79
N PHE A 163 -16.30 1.13 1.65
CA PHE A 163 -17.15 2.03 0.88
C PHE A 163 -17.89 1.29 -0.22
N HIS A 164 -19.16 1.64 -0.43
CA HIS A 164 -19.96 1.15 -1.54
C HIS A 164 -20.49 2.32 -2.36
N ALA A 165 -20.35 2.24 -3.67
CA ALA A 165 -20.73 3.26 -4.64
C ALA A 165 -21.53 2.70 -5.81
N GLN A 166 -22.21 3.60 -6.50
CA GLN A 166 -22.94 3.31 -7.71
C GLN A 166 -22.09 3.57 -8.94
N LEU A 167 -22.24 2.71 -9.95
CA LEU A 167 -21.65 2.96 -11.26
C LEU A 167 -22.30 4.18 -11.91
N ARG A 168 -21.49 4.97 -12.61
CA ARG A 168 -21.97 6.09 -13.41
C ARG A 168 -22.14 5.68 -14.85
N GLU A 169 -23.25 6.07 -15.45
CA GLU A 169 -23.41 6.01 -16.91
C GLU A 169 -22.51 7.03 -17.62
N ARG A 170 -22.31 8.20 -17.00
CA ARG A 170 -21.55 9.34 -17.55
C ARG A 170 -20.80 10.09 -16.44
N GLY A 171 -19.62 10.61 -16.78
CA GLY A 171 -18.80 11.43 -15.89
C GLY A 171 -17.31 11.11 -16.01
N ARG A 172 -16.48 11.90 -15.30
CA ARG A 172 -15.01 11.72 -15.29
C ARG A 172 -14.55 10.55 -14.43
N THR A 173 -15.32 10.18 -13.41
CA THR A 173 -15.06 9.00 -12.58
C THR A 173 -16.02 7.88 -12.96
N PRO A 174 -15.64 6.60 -12.81
CA PRO A 174 -16.51 5.48 -13.19
C PRO A 174 -17.60 5.17 -12.14
N ALA A 175 -17.47 5.72 -10.93
CA ALA A 175 -18.42 5.55 -9.83
C ALA A 175 -18.55 6.85 -9.00
N ASN A 176 -19.67 6.98 -8.29
CA ASN A 176 -19.95 8.03 -7.30
C ASN A 176 -20.96 7.53 -6.25
N LYS A 177 -21.44 8.45 -5.40
CA LYS A 177 -22.40 8.16 -4.33
C LYS A 177 -21.85 7.09 -3.38
N PHE A 178 -20.60 7.30 -2.99
CA PHE A 178 -19.93 6.46 -2.02
C PHE A 178 -20.58 6.67 -0.65
N ASP A 179 -20.82 5.60 0.06
CA ASP A 179 -21.17 5.63 1.47
C ASP A 179 -20.40 4.56 2.23
N LEU A 180 -20.20 4.80 3.52
CA LEU A 180 -19.54 3.88 4.43
C LEU A 180 -20.53 2.78 4.84
N TYR A 181 -20.09 1.54 4.77
CA TYR A 181 -20.82 0.36 5.20
C TYR A 181 -19.99 -0.41 6.22
N ALA A 182 -20.65 -1.19 7.05
CA ALA A 182 -20.04 -2.24 7.85
C ALA A 182 -20.63 -3.59 7.51
N ILE A 183 -19.82 -4.64 7.63
CA ILE A 183 -20.28 -6.02 7.70
C ILE A 183 -19.76 -6.69 8.97
N ASP A 184 -20.67 -7.33 9.69
CA ASP A 184 -20.34 -8.18 10.84
C ASP A 184 -19.78 -9.53 10.34
N LEU A 185 -18.59 -9.91 10.80
CA LEU A 185 -17.91 -11.11 10.29
C LEU A 185 -18.49 -12.41 10.82
N LYS A 186 -19.22 -12.37 11.95
CA LYS A 186 -19.85 -13.54 12.57
C LYS A 186 -21.22 -13.81 11.96
N THR A 187 -22.03 -12.76 11.79
CA THR A 187 -23.41 -12.91 11.30
C THR A 187 -23.54 -12.71 9.79
N GLY A 188 -22.59 -12.00 9.16
CA GLY A 188 -22.70 -11.58 7.77
C GLY A 188 -23.64 -10.39 7.55
N ASN A 189 -24.20 -9.81 8.62
CA ASN A 189 -25.12 -8.68 8.52
C ASN A 189 -24.38 -7.45 7.97
N GLN A 190 -24.91 -6.90 6.90
CA GLN A 190 -24.41 -5.67 6.27
C GLN A 190 -25.28 -4.49 6.66
N GLU A 191 -24.64 -3.35 6.93
CA GLU A 191 -25.32 -2.13 7.30
C GLU A 191 -24.68 -0.92 6.59
N ARG A 192 -25.52 -0.04 6.03
CA ARG A 192 -25.11 1.28 5.55
C ARG A 192 -25.00 2.23 6.74
N LEU A 193 -23.81 2.79 6.95
CA LEU A 193 -23.52 3.66 8.10
C LEU A 193 -23.73 5.14 7.80
N THR A 194 -23.54 5.56 6.55
CA THR A 194 -23.74 6.94 6.09
C THR A 194 -24.75 7.02 4.94
N ASP A 195 -25.44 8.15 4.82
CA ASP A 195 -26.34 8.47 3.69
C ASP A 195 -25.97 9.82 3.05
N GLU A 196 -24.67 10.01 2.85
CA GLU A 196 -24.09 11.28 2.41
C GLU A 196 -23.91 11.33 0.90
N GLU A 197 -23.87 10.17 0.22
CA GLU A 197 -23.63 10.04 -1.21
C GLU A 197 -22.34 10.75 -1.67
N PHE A 198 -21.22 10.52 -0.96
CA PHE A 198 -19.93 11.15 -1.27
C PHE A 198 -19.56 11.02 -2.75
N TYR A 199 -19.07 12.11 -3.35
CA TYR A 199 -18.65 12.10 -4.76
C TYR A 199 -17.52 11.08 -4.99
N MET A 200 -16.57 11.05 -4.05
CA MET A 200 -15.51 10.06 -3.93
C MET A 200 -15.19 9.84 -2.46
N ALA A 201 -14.72 8.65 -2.11
CA ALA A 201 -14.17 8.34 -0.79
C ALA A 201 -12.75 7.78 -0.94
N MET A 202 -11.96 7.89 0.12
CA MET A 202 -10.57 7.43 0.20
C MET A 202 -10.42 6.44 1.37
N PRO A 203 -9.36 5.60 1.38
CA PRO A 203 -9.16 4.67 2.48
C PRO A 203 -9.12 5.38 3.84
N GLY A 204 -9.85 4.80 4.79
CA GLY A 204 -9.86 5.22 6.18
C GLY A 204 -9.29 4.18 7.12
N ASP A 205 -9.36 4.49 8.40
CA ASP A 205 -8.96 3.62 9.50
C ASP A 205 -9.70 4.01 10.79
N VAL A 206 -9.56 3.20 11.84
CA VAL A 206 -10.30 3.40 13.10
C VAL A 206 -9.37 3.94 14.18
N ASN A 207 -9.78 5.03 14.84
CA ASN A 207 -9.04 5.56 15.98
C ASN A 207 -9.27 4.73 17.25
N ARG A 208 -8.52 4.99 18.32
CA ARG A 208 -8.67 4.25 19.59
C ARG A 208 -10.07 4.37 20.22
N GLN A 209 -10.78 5.46 19.95
CA GLN A 209 -12.14 5.70 20.43
C GLN A 209 -13.19 4.90 19.64
N GLY A 210 -12.81 4.27 18.53
CA GLY A 210 -13.72 3.55 17.64
C GLY A 210 -14.34 4.43 16.55
N ASP A 211 -13.92 5.69 16.42
CA ASP A 211 -14.34 6.52 15.30
C ASP A 211 -13.59 6.14 14.03
N VAL A 212 -14.30 6.17 12.90
CA VAL A 212 -13.74 5.97 11.57
C VAL A 212 -13.23 7.31 11.04
N ILE A 213 -11.94 7.38 10.72
CA ILE A 213 -11.27 8.54 10.11
C ILE A 213 -10.99 8.23 8.64
N PHE A 214 -11.49 9.07 7.74
CA PHE A 214 -11.33 8.90 6.30
C PHE A 214 -11.37 10.25 5.59
N SER A 215 -11.04 10.25 4.29
CA SER A 215 -11.24 11.45 3.46
C SER A 215 -12.30 11.20 2.39
N ALA A 216 -13.09 12.21 2.09
CA ALA A 216 -14.10 12.13 1.06
C ALA A 216 -14.36 13.50 0.42
N TYR A 217 -14.82 13.45 -0.82
CA TYR A 217 -15.31 14.61 -1.56
C TYR A 217 -16.80 14.74 -1.22
N VAL A 218 -17.11 15.71 -0.37
CA VAL A 218 -18.47 15.89 0.17
C VAL A 218 -19.36 16.58 -0.87
N PRO A 219 -20.62 16.12 -1.08
CA PRO A 219 -21.53 16.77 -2.01
C PRO A 219 -21.93 18.18 -1.54
N SER A 220 -22.21 19.04 -2.51
CA SER A 220 -22.62 20.44 -2.31
C SER A 220 -23.82 20.64 -1.40
N LYS A 221 -24.76 19.68 -1.35
CA LYS A 221 -25.97 19.74 -0.51
C LYS A 221 -25.67 19.80 1.01
N HIS A 222 -24.46 19.42 1.44
CA HIS A 222 -24.01 19.49 2.83
C HIS A 222 -23.00 20.62 3.10
N ILE A 223 -22.67 21.43 2.09
CA ILE A 223 -21.78 22.58 2.24
C ILE A 223 -22.66 23.82 2.51
N PRO A 224 -22.53 24.50 3.66
CA PRO A 224 -23.18 25.78 3.86
C PRO A 224 -22.58 26.81 2.90
N ALA A 225 -23.28 27.06 1.78
CA ALA A 225 -23.08 28.17 0.82
C ALA A 225 -21.65 28.72 0.70
N SER A 226 -20.62 27.86 0.62
CA SER A 226 -19.27 28.33 0.37
C SER A 226 -19.18 28.56 -1.13
N ASN A 227 -19.02 29.80 -1.56
CA ASN A 227 -18.85 30.19 -2.96
C ASN A 227 -17.50 29.69 -3.56
N LYS A 228 -16.88 28.66 -2.96
CA LYS A 228 -15.62 28.09 -3.40
C LYS A 228 -15.90 26.78 -4.15
N LYS A 229 -15.76 26.84 -5.47
CA LYS A 229 -15.65 25.65 -6.31
C LYS A 229 -14.26 25.04 -6.12
N ASP A 230 -14.15 23.72 -6.19
CA ASP A 230 -12.83 23.08 -6.23
C ASP A 230 -12.07 23.41 -7.51
N SER A 231 -10.82 22.95 -7.62
CA SER A 231 -9.95 23.13 -8.78
C SER A 231 -10.51 22.54 -10.09
N TRP A 232 -11.65 21.85 -10.03
CA TRP A 232 -12.34 21.24 -11.16
C TRP A 232 -13.72 21.86 -11.43
N GLY A 233 -14.08 22.94 -10.73
CA GLY A 233 -15.32 23.67 -10.93
C GLY A 233 -16.55 22.96 -10.34
N LEU A 234 -16.34 21.94 -9.49
CA LEU A 234 -17.41 21.24 -8.78
C LEU A 234 -17.61 21.85 -7.39
N ASP A 235 -18.86 21.84 -6.92
CA ASP A 235 -19.23 22.28 -5.58
C ASP A 235 -18.91 21.19 -4.53
N SER A 236 -17.68 20.63 -4.54
CA SER A 236 -17.25 19.59 -3.59
C SER A 236 -15.93 19.97 -2.93
N HIS A 237 -15.80 19.70 -1.63
CA HIS A 237 -14.54 19.89 -0.90
C HIS A 237 -14.02 18.52 -0.45
N ASP A 238 -12.73 18.28 -0.66
CA ASP A 238 -12.03 17.14 -0.11
C ASP A 238 -11.78 17.39 1.38
N LEU A 239 -12.44 16.61 2.24
CA LEU A 239 -12.40 16.79 3.68
C LEU A 239 -11.93 15.50 4.33
N ALA A 240 -11.05 15.63 5.32
CA ALA A 240 -10.89 14.62 6.35
C ALA A 240 -12.15 14.64 7.24
N LEU A 241 -12.73 13.47 7.47
CA LEU A 241 -13.98 13.25 8.18
C LEU A 241 -13.74 12.27 9.32
N LYS A 242 -14.47 12.50 10.41
CA LYS A 242 -14.59 11.60 11.56
C LYS A 242 -16.04 11.13 11.63
N PHE A 243 -16.26 9.83 11.64
CA PHE A 243 -17.56 9.22 11.78
C PHE A 243 -17.60 8.32 13.03
N ASN A 244 -18.57 8.54 13.90
CA ASN A 244 -18.80 7.70 15.06
C ASN A 244 -19.86 6.62 14.73
N PRO A 245 -19.50 5.32 14.68
CA PRO A 245 -20.43 4.27 14.27
C PRO A 245 -21.55 4.00 15.29
N ILE A 246 -21.40 4.44 16.54
CA ILE A 246 -22.41 4.26 17.60
C ILE A 246 -23.46 5.37 17.49
N THR A 247 -23.04 6.63 17.48
CA THR A 247 -23.95 7.78 17.46
C THR A 247 -24.43 8.15 16.06
N ARG A 248 -23.79 7.60 15.01
CA ARG A 248 -23.99 7.98 13.60
C ARG A 248 -23.64 9.43 13.29
N GLY A 249 -22.93 10.10 14.20
CA GLY A 249 -22.45 11.46 13.98
C GLY A 249 -21.27 11.48 13.01
N ILE A 250 -21.34 12.36 12.01
CA ILE A 250 -20.22 12.69 11.13
C ILE A 250 -19.82 14.15 11.32
N SER A 251 -18.52 14.41 11.38
CA SER A 251 -17.97 15.75 11.50
C SER A 251 -16.67 15.88 10.71
N GLN A 252 -16.31 17.10 10.32
CA GLN A 252 -14.97 17.36 9.81
C GLN A 252 -13.92 16.98 10.87
N PHE A 253 -12.86 16.30 10.44
CA PHE A 253 -11.68 16.03 11.24
C PHE A 253 -10.62 17.09 10.97
N SER A 254 -10.49 18.05 11.89
CA SER A 254 -9.54 19.15 11.76
C SER A 254 -8.11 18.66 11.98
N ILE A 255 -7.26 18.89 10.98
CA ILE A 255 -5.82 18.67 11.08
C ILE A 255 -5.17 20.04 11.26
N LEU A 256 -4.55 20.26 12.41
CA LEU A 256 -3.93 21.54 12.76
C LEU A 256 -2.56 21.63 12.07
N SER A 257 -2.57 22.09 10.82
CA SER A 257 -1.36 22.61 10.18
C SER A 257 -1.07 24.02 10.71
N ASP A 258 0.20 24.42 10.65
CA ASP A 258 0.82 25.68 11.07
C ASP A 258 0.30 26.94 10.34
N GLY A 259 -1.02 27.11 10.27
CA GLY A 259 -1.68 28.23 9.60
C GLY A 259 -1.74 28.11 8.08
N ARG A 260 -1.38 26.95 7.50
CA ARG A 260 -1.44 26.72 6.05
C ARG A 260 -2.66 25.89 5.69
N ALA A 261 -3.60 26.54 5.02
CA ALA A 261 -4.84 25.92 4.56
C ALA A 261 -4.57 24.81 3.53
N GLU A 262 -5.37 23.73 3.63
CA GLU A 262 -5.71 22.82 2.52
C GLU A 262 -4.64 21.79 2.09
N TYR A 263 -4.04 21.07 3.03
CA TYR A 263 -3.49 19.75 2.67
C TYR A 263 -4.62 18.75 2.52
N GLN A 264 -4.81 18.24 1.30
CA GLN A 264 -5.66 17.09 1.05
C GLN A 264 -4.94 15.84 1.59
N PHE A 265 -5.43 15.31 2.72
CA PHE A 265 -4.87 14.13 3.35
C PHE A 265 -5.57 12.88 2.82
N TYR A 266 -4.81 11.84 2.50
CA TYR A 266 -5.30 10.61 1.90
C TYR A 266 -4.74 9.36 2.57
N GLY A 267 -5.60 8.36 2.70
CA GLY A 267 -5.18 7.01 3.10
C GLY A 267 -4.70 6.98 4.53
N PHE A 268 -5.56 7.39 5.46
CA PHE A 268 -5.24 7.37 6.88
C PHE A 268 -4.88 5.94 7.32
N ARG A 269 -3.84 5.85 8.15
CA ARG A 269 -3.37 4.65 8.83
C ARG A 269 -3.07 4.99 10.28
N LEU A 270 -3.36 4.08 11.19
CA LEU A 270 -3.00 4.23 12.58
C LEU A 270 -2.06 3.12 13.04
N ASP A 271 -1.33 3.39 14.12
CA ASP A 271 -0.62 2.38 14.89
C ASP A 271 -1.30 2.16 16.26
N ALA A 272 -0.89 1.10 16.96
CA ALA A 272 -1.38 0.78 18.31
C ALA A 272 -1.08 1.89 19.32
N ALA A 273 -0.09 2.75 19.05
CA ALA A 273 0.26 3.93 19.84
C ALA A 273 -0.69 5.13 19.58
N GLY A 274 -1.63 5.01 18.65
CA GLY A 274 -2.61 6.04 18.29
C GLY A 274 -2.00 7.19 17.50
N ASN A 275 -0.80 7.00 16.94
CA ASN A 275 -0.31 7.90 15.92
C ASN A 275 -1.07 7.64 14.63
N MET A 276 -1.26 8.70 13.86
CA MET A 276 -1.92 8.64 12.57
C MET A 276 -0.96 9.08 11.48
N TYR A 277 -1.06 8.40 10.35
CA TYR A 277 -0.22 8.57 9.19
C TYR A 277 -1.10 8.79 7.99
N SER A 278 -0.72 9.73 7.13
CA SER A 278 -1.47 10.02 5.91
C SER A 278 -0.55 10.59 4.85
N ARG A 279 -0.91 10.41 3.59
CA ARG A 279 -0.23 11.04 2.48
C ARG A 279 -0.90 12.37 2.14
N ALA A 280 -0.13 13.41 1.87
CA ALA A 280 -0.64 14.69 1.42
C ALA A 280 0.41 15.40 0.55
N PRO A 281 0.00 16.32 -0.36
CA PRO A 281 0.93 17.13 -1.12
C PRO A 281 1.81 17.98 -0.18
N ILE A 282 3.00 18.34 -0.63
CA ILE A 282 3.86 19.34 0.01
C ILE A 282 3.51 20.68 -0.63
N ALA A 283 3.13 21.67 0.19
CA ALA A 283 2.61 22.94 -0.29
C ALA A 283 3.64 23.69 -1.16
N ASN A 284 3.12 24.48 -2.10
CA ASN A 284 3.88 25.43 -2.92
C ASN A 284 5.03 24.81 -3.74
N LYS A 285 4.89 23.54 -4.16
CA LYS A 285 5.82 22.90 -5.09
C LYS A 285 5.09 22.46 -6.35
N SER A 286 5.56 22.96 -7.50
CA SER A 286 5.21 22.48 -8.83
C SER A 286 6.42 21.74 -9.42
N PRO A 287 6.27 20.53 -9.96
CA PRO A 287 5.05 19.69 -9.93
C PRO A 287 4.68 19.29 -8.50
N PHE A 288 3.41 18.93 -8.25
CA PHE A 288 2.95 18.48 -6.93
C PHE A 288 3.83 17.32 -6.41
N ILE A 289 4.49 17.53 -5.28
CA ILE A 289 5.30 16.52 -4.58
C ILE A 289 4.47 16.02 -3.40
N TYR A 290 4.43 14.71 -3.17
CA TYR A 290 3.71 14.12 -2.04
C TYR A 290 4.67 13.70 -0.93
N ALA A 291 4.16 13.69 0.30
CA ALA A 291 4.86 13.15 1.46
C ALA A 291 3.92 12.34 2.34
N ILE A 292 4.54 11.46 3.15
CA ILE A 292 3.91 10.81 4.30
C ILE A 292 4.05 11.75 5.49
N TRP A 293 2.95 12.00 6.16
CA TRP A 293 2.83 12.84 7.33
C TRP A 293 2.43 11.99 8.52
N LYS A 294 3.08 12.20 9.66
CA LYS A 294 2.71 11.65 10.96
C LYS A 294 2.03 12.74 11.79
N MET A 295 0.98 12.40 12.51
CA MET A 295 0.27 13.27 13.44
C MET A 295 -0.24 12.46 14.63
N ASN A 296 -0.66 13.13 15.70
CA ASN A 296 -1.33 12.47 16.81
C ASN A 296 -2.81 12.16 16.45
N SER A 297 -3.47 11.35 17.27
CA SER A 297 -4.90 10.98 17.08
C SER A 297 -5.89 12.15 17.02
N LEU A 298 -5.49 13.35 17.44
CA LEU A 298 -6.30 14.58 17.40
C LEU A 298 -5.98 15.46 16.18
N GLY A 299 -5.14 15.00 15.26
CA GLY A 299 -4.76 15.77 14.07
C GLY A 299 -3.72 16.87 14.34
N GLY A 300 -3.06 16.86 15.51
CA GLY A 300 -1.99 17.79 15.87
C GLY A 300 -0.59 17.18 15.78
N ASN A 301 0.44 17.96 16.13
CA ASN A 301 1.87 17.55 16.09
C ASN A 301 2.30 16.98 14.73
N ILE A 302 1.86 17.62 13.65
CA ILE A 302 2.12 17.15 12.30
C ILE A 302 3.61 17.23 11.94
N LYS A 303 4.18 16.13 11.46
CA LYS A 303 5.58 16.01 11.01
C LYS A 303 5.63 15.30 9.67
N GLN A 304 6.36 15.87 8.71
CA GLN A 304 6.68 15.18 7.46
C GLN A 304 7.71 14.06 7.74
N LEU A 305 7.43 12.83 7.33
CA LEU A 305 8.36 11.69 7.49
C LEU A 305 9.26 11.52 6.27
N ASN A 306 8.67 11.35 5.09
CA ASN A 306 9.41 11.17 3.86
C ASN A 306 8.58 11.56 2.63
N ARG A 307 9.24 11.87 1.52
CA ARG A 307 8.59 12.06 0.22
C ARG A 307 8.14 10.72 -0.34
N ILE A 308 7.06 10.71 -1.10
CA ILE A 308 6.54 9.53 -1.78
C ILE A 308 6.02 9.90 -3.16
N ASN A 309 6.14 8.99 -4.12
CA ASN A 309 5.52 9.14 -5.44
C ASN A 309 3.98 9.09 -5.32
N ILE A 310 3.25 9.93 -6.05
CA ILE A 310 1.79 9.97 -6.03
C ILE A 310 1.13 8.62 -6.41
N ASN A 311 1.80 7.81 -7.23
CA ASN A 311 1.29 6.52 -7.67
C ASN A 311 1.67 5.37 -6.72
N TYR A 312 2.52 5.64 -5.73
CA TYR A 312 2.96 4.68 -4.73
C TYR A 312 2.23 4.89 -3.41
N ASN A 313 2.28 3.84 -2.59
CA ASN A 313 1.56 3.76 -1.34
C ASN A 313 2.50 3.40 -0.18
N PHE A 314 2.01 3.55 1.03
CA PHE A 314 2.69 3.13 2.25
C PHE A 314 1.68 2.41 3.15
N ASP A 315 2.19 1.70 4.15
CA ASP A 315 1.38 1.17 5.23
C ASP A 315 2.19 1.17 6.53
N VAL A 316 1.50 0.93 7.64
CA VAL A 316 2.07 1.00 8.99
C VAL A 316 1.81 -0.32 9.70
N ALA A 317 2.87 -0.94 10.24
CA ALA A 317 2.73 -2.11 11.09
C ALA A 317 2.05 -1.70 12.40
N TRP A 318 0.83 -2.21 12.64
CA TRP A 318 0.00 -1.80 13.77
C TRP A 318 0.72 -1.91 15.12
N HIS A 319 1.44 -3.01 15.41
CA HIS A 319 2.06 -3.24 16.71
C HIS A 319 3.33 -2.44 16.93
N THR A 320 4.14 -2.23 15.89
CA THR A 320 5.47 -1.63 16.02
C THR A 320 5.49 -0.15 15.66
N GLY A 321 4.51 0.34 14.88
CA GLY A 321 4.53 1.67 14.28
C GLY A 321 5.47 1.77 13.07
N ASP A 322 6.06 0.66 12.62
CA ASP A 322 6.97 0.65 11.48
C ASP A 322 6.26 1.10 10.20
N VAL A 323 6.76 2.18 9.60
CA VAL A 323 6.22 2.69 8.32
C VAL A 323 7.02 2.09 7.18
N LEU A 324 6.37 1.34 6.30
CA LEU A 324 6.97 0.87 5.04
C LEU A 324 6.31 1.55 3.86
N MET A 325 7.14 2.09 2.97
CA MET A 325 6.68 2.77 1.75
C MET A 325 7.18 2.07 0.50
N MET A 326 6.34 2.04 -0.53
CA MET A 326 6.77 1.72 -1.89
C MET A 326 7.66 2.85 -2.42
N ASP A 327 8.78 2.46 -3.02
CA ASP A 327 9.76 3.35 -3.63
C ASP A 327 10.38 2.66 -4.86
N ARG A 328 11.30 3.34 -5.56
CA ARG A 328 12.02 2.74 -6.68
C ARG A 328 13.49 3.10 -6.67
N THR A 329 14.34 2.21 -7.17
CA THR A 329 15.75 2.51 -7.41
C THR A 329 15.93 3.43 -8.61
N SER A 330 17.16 3.92 -8.82
CA SER A 330 17.55 4.67 -10.03
C SER A 330 17.34 3.87 -11.32
N GLU A 331 17.48 2.55 -11.25
CA GLU A 331 17.30 1.62 -12.37
C GLU A 331 15.82 1.26 -12.60
N GLY A 332 14.90 1.77 -11.77
CA GLY A 332 13.46 1.54 -11.90
C GLY A 332 12.95 0.24 -11.27
N GLU A 333 13.75 -0.41 -10.42
CA GLU A 333 13.30 -1.54 -9.60
C GLU A 333 12.33 -1.05 -8.52
N LEU A 334 11.20 -1.71 -8.34
CA LEU A 334 10.32 -1.53 -7.18
C LEU A 334 11.04 -2.02 -5.92
N ILE A 335 11.02 -1.20 -4.88
CA ILE A 335 11.55 -1.54 -3.56
C ILE A 335 10.56 -1.13 -2.48
N PHE A 336 10.70 -1.70 -1.28
CA PHE A 336 10.06 -1.20 -0.08
C PHE A 336 11.11 -0.58 0.83
N ARG A 337 10.85 0.61 1.36
CA ARG A 337 11.73 1.29 2.30
C ARG A 337 11.05 1.39 3.65
N LYS A 338 11.68 0.88 4.70
CA LYS A 338 11.25 1.09 6.09
C LYS A 338 11.78 2.43 6.59
N LEU A 339 10.91 3.25 7.18
CA LEU A 339 11.22 4.59 7.67
C LEU A 339 11.37 4.58 9.20
N PHE A 340 12.50 5.07 9.70
CA PHE A 340 12.67 5.35 11.12
C PHE A 340 11.95 6.62 11.52
N HIS A 341 11.37 6.65 12.72
CA HIS A 341 10.55 7.75 13.22
C HIS A 341 11.32 8.63 14.21
#